data_AF-A0A1V5ZNZ0-F1
#
_entry.id   AF-A0A1V5ZNZ0-F1
#
_cell.length_a   1.000
_cell.length_b   1.000
_cell.length_c   1.000
_cell.angle_alpha   90.00
_cell.angle_beta   90.00
_cell.angle_gamma   90.00
#
_symmetry.space_group_name_H-M   'P 1'
#
loop_
_entity.id
_entity.type
_entity.pdbx_description
1 polymer ?
#
loop_
_entity_poly.entity_id
_entity_poly.type
_entity_poly.pdbx_seq_one_letter_code
_entity_poly.pdbx_strand_id
1 'polypeptide(L)'
;MSQKEHGKTEQDAMRLCYVCRMPISVLAIKCRYCGADVGRPRKEQETFTVEDLGGEKIGTYTISGNVTDALESFIQEERAQIKEEERERLEMSRHSLRGRLRRITGVDSGVRDSEGTPGRTRDALDVASIDLSPPSKKHEAKHGDGETRQRIAIVALIIAVLVMAYAAMHFTGVCQGRRDQDDAADANAGLPNRAREILDGGGPLLDAHDEALRALKRNESAENKTTLREVRKKIVQDIKSRMYAKPFDIKKLTSTSRDITLAAERDTNAELIALMKEVNQEIGYFAFILTDLNLENETAVFRLNNPALAEKEQQVKVGDMLQQRFRILTINGSGVVMEDTHPEAGGRQLIAKKMLPAEAY
;
A
#
# COMPACT_ATOMS: atom_id res chain seq x y z
N MET A 1 -18.93 0.05 35.51
CA MET A 1 -17.47 0.33 35.47
C MET A 1 -16.80 -0.91 34.91
N SER A 2 -15.91 -0.87 33.92
CA SER A 2 -15.20 0.28 33.34
C SER A 2 -15.30 0.29 31.81
N GLN A 3 -15.33 1.48 31.20
CA GLN A 3 -15.23 1.63 29.74
C GLN A 3 -13.75 1.53 29.34
N LYS A 4 -13.44 0.77 28.28
CA LYS A 4 -12.15 0.89 27.59
C LYS A 4 -12.28 2.01 26.56
N GLU A 5 -11.53 3.08 26.75
CA GLU A 5 -11.46 4.19 25.81
C GLU A 5 -10.87 3.71 24.49
N HIS A 6 -11.49 4.10 23.37
CA HIS A 6 -10.88 3.92 22.05
C HIS A 6 -9.66 4.82 21.93
N GLY A 7 -8.50 4.23 21.65
CA GLY A 7 -7.30 4.99 21.32
C GLY A 7 -7.57 5.95 20.16
N LYS A 8 -7.12 7.20 20.31
CA LYS A 8 -7.16 8.20 19.23
C LYS A 8 -6.45 7.62 18.01
N THR A 9 -7.17 7.45 16.91
CA THR A 9 -6.55 7.22 15.61
C THR A 9 -5.81 8.49 15.21
N GLU A 10 -4.49 8.47 15.33
CA GLU A 10 -3.64 9.52 14.77
C GLU A 10 -3.93 9.63 13.27
N GLN A 11 -4.23 10.85 12.82
CA GLN A 11 -4.56 11.09 11.42
C GLN A 11 -3.26 11.07 10.62
N ASP A 12 -3.10 10.09 9.73
CA ASP A 12 -2.00 10.02 8.77
C ASP A 12 -1.76 11.39 8.12
N ALA A 13 -0.51 11.86 8.13
CA ALA A 13 -0.13 13.09 7.46
C ALA A 13 -0.52 13.03 5.97
N MET A 14 -1.17 14.10 5.48
CA MET A 14 -1.70 14.17 4.11
C MET A 14 -0.85 15.12 3.25
N ARG A 15 -0.54 14.69 2.02
CA ARG A 15 0.06 15.51 0.96
C ARG A 15 -0.89 15.65 -0.21
N LEU A 16 -0.74 16.70 -1.03
CA LEU A 16 -1.53 16.84 -2.25
C LEU A 16 -0.92 16.02 -3.40
N CYS A 17 -1.76 15.33 -4.16
CA CYS A 17 -1.31 14.69 -5.40
C CYS A 17 -0.89 15.74 -6.44
N TYR A 18 0.30 15.62 -7.03
CA TYR A 18 0.81 16.58 -8.02
C TYR A 18 -0.06 16.70 -9.29
N VAL A 19 -0.84 15.66 -9.64
CA VAL A 19 -1.73 15.66 -10.82
C VAL A 19 -3.09 16.26 -10.52
N CYS A 20 -3.81 15.74 -9.51
CA CYS A 20 -5.21 16.11 -9.25
C CYS A 20 -5.42 17.03 -8.04
N ARG A 21 -4.35 17.38 -7.31
CA ARG A 21 -4.37 18.20 -6.08
C ARG A 21 -5.29 17.70 -4.95
N MET A 22 -5.77 16.46 -5.02
CA MET A 22 -6.52 15.84 -3.93
C MET A 22 -5.59 15.37 -2.79
N PRO A 23 -6.03 15.46 -1.52
CA PRO A 23 -5.25 15.05 -0.37
C PRO A 23 -5.16 13.52 -0.27
N ILE A 24 -3.95 13.00 -0.30
CA ILE A 24 -3.57 11.59 -0.20
C ILE A 24 -2.60 11.42 0.98
N SER A 25 -2.53 10.25 1.62
CA SER A 25 -1.55 10.09 2.69
C SER A 25 -0.11 10.24 2.16
N VAL A 26 0.80 10.73 2.98
CA VAL A 26 2.22 10.89 2.62
C VAL A 26 2.80 9.56 2.13
N LEU A 27 2.41 8.44 2.77
CA LEU A 27 2.84 7.09 2.44
C LEU A 27 2.21 6.51 1.16
N ALA A 28 1.17 7.15 0.59
CA ALA A 28 0.52 6.67 -0.62
C ALA A 28 1.49 6.72 -1.83
N ILE A 29 1.67 5.58 -2.50
CA ILE A 29 2.53 5.43 -3.70
C ILE A 29 1.73 5.72 -4.98
N LYS A 30 0.42 5.51 -4.95
CA LYS A 30 -0.55 5.87 -6.00
C LYS A 30 -1.63 6.79 -5.45
N CYS A 31 -2.07 7.74 -6.26
CA CYS A 31 -3.20 8.59 -5.90
C CYS A 31 -4.53 7.82 -6.00
N ARG A 32 -5.29 7.74 -4.91
CA ARG A 32 -6.62 7.11 -4.89
C ARG A 32 -7.64 7.78 -5.84
N TYR A 33 -7.44 9.05 -6.17
CA TYR A 33 -8.40 9.84 -6.96
C TYR A 33 -8.12 9.84 -8.47
N CYS A 34 -6.86 9.91 -8.90
CA CYS A 34 -6.51 9.95 -10.32
C CYS A 34 -5.61 8.80 -10.82
N GLY A 35 -5.28 7.84 -9.96
CA GLY A 35 -4.47 6.66 -10.31
C GLY A 35 -2.98 6.93 -10.56
N ALA A 36 -2.55 8.20 -10.62
CA ALA A 36 -1.15 8.57 -10.89
C ALA A 36 -0.18 8.04 -9.81
N ASP A 37 0.96 7.50 -10.26
CA ASP A 37 2.07 7.11 -9.41
C ASP A 37 2.77 8.36 -8.83
N VAL A 38 2.57 8.60 -7.54
CA VAL A 38 3.05 9.80 -6.81
C VAL A 38 4.42 9.58 -6.15
N GLY A 39 5.04 8.44 -6.41
CA GLY A 39 6.33 8.00 -5.87
C GLY A 39 6.28 7.76 -4.35
N ARG A 40 7.18 6.92 -3.84
CA ARG A 40 7.48 6.98 -2.40
C ARG A 40 8.16 8.33 -2.12
N PRO A 41 7.74 9.08 -1.08
CA PRO A 41 8.51 10.22 -0.62
C PRO A 41 9.96 9.78 -0.41
N ARG A 42 10.92 10.54 -0.96
CA ARG A 42 12.30 10.41 -0.47
C ARG A 42 12.23 10.76 1.01
N LYS A 43 12.69 9.86 1.86
CA LYS A 43 12.67 10.06 3.31
C LYS A 43 13.48 11.32 3.60
N GLU A 44 12.80 12.43 3.84
CA GLU A 44 13.42 13.59 4.46
C GLU A 44 14.00 13.07 5.77
N GLN A 45 15.25 13.45 6.08
CA GLN A 45 15.83 13.07 7.36
C GLN A 45 15.01 13.79 8.42
N GLU A 46 14.12 13.05 9.08
CA GLU A 46 13.37 13.48 10.25
C GLU A 46 14.39 13.89 11.31
N THR A 47 14.68 15.18 11.36
CA THR A 47 15.47 15.80 12.43
C THR A 47 14.57 15.88 13.65
N PHE A 48 14.47 14.77 14.38
CA PHE A 48 13.76 14.70 15.65
C PHE A 48 14.21 15.85 16.55
N THR A 49 13.27 16.70 16.95
CA THR A 49 13.57 17.72 17.95
C THR A 49 13.58 17.07 19.34
N VAL A 50 14.22 17.73 20.31
CA VAL A 50 14.32 17.20 21.69
C VAL A 50 12.93 17.06 22.33
N GLU A 51 11.93 17.81 21.86
CA GLU A 51 10.54 17.73 22.29
C GLU A 51 9.84 16.46 21.78
N ASP A 52 10.08 16.05 20.53
CA ASP A 52 9.53 14.83 19.93
C ASP A 52 10.02 13.53 20.61
N LEU A 53 11.20 13.59 21.23
CA LEU A 53 11.76 12.50 22.03
C LEU A 53 11.31 12.51 23.50
N GLY A 54 10.31 13.34 23.85
CA GLY A 54 9.64 13.35 25.14
C GLY A 54 9.94 14.55 26.04
N GLY A 55 10.74 15.50 25.55
CA GLY A 55 11.14 16.73 26.26
C GLY A 55 12.10 16.49 27.43
N GLU A 56 12.85 17.52 27.81
CA GLU A 56 13.73 17.45 28.97
C GLU A 56 12.93 17.49 30.27
N LYS A 57 12.45 16.32 30.70
CA LYS A 57 11.96 16.14 32.08
C LYS A 57 13.16 16.25 33.01
N ILE A 58 13.35 17.42 33.61
CA ILE A 58 14.26 17.64 34.74
C ILE A 58 13.68 16.93 35.99
N GLY A 59 13.61 15.60 35.93
CA GLY A 59 13.43 14.74 37.07
C GLY A 59 14.80 14.54 37.71
N THR A 60 14.99 15.06 38.92
CA THR A 60 16.23 14.86 39.68
C THR A 60 16.35 13.38 40.03
N TYR A 61 17.05 12.61 39.19
CA TYR A 61 17.22 11.18 39.35
C TYR A 61 18.16 10.90 40.54
N THR A 62 17.57 10.71 41.72
CA THR A 62 18.29 10.23 42.90
C THR A 62 18.62 8.75 42.70
N ILE A 63 19.82 8.50 42.18
CA ILE A 63 20.37 7.14 42.03
C ILE A 63 20.31 6.46 43.41
N SER A 64 19.64 5.30 43.50
CA SER A 64 19.62 4.52 44.73
C SER A 64 21.02 4.02 45.05
N GLY A 65 21.52 4.25 46.29
CA GLY A 65 22.91 3.99 46.68
C GLY A 65 23.47 2.60 46.33
N ASN A 66 22.63 1.56 46.36
CA ASN A 66 23.03 0.20 45.97
C ASN A 66 23.51 0.09 44.49
N VAL A 67 23.11 1.02 43.61
CA VAL A 67 23.51 1.05 42.20
C VAL A 67 24.83 1.81 42.02
N THR A 68 25.09 2.85 42.82
CA THR A 68 26.42 3.50 42.82
C THR A 68 27.48 2.56 43.36
N ASP A 69 27.21 1.83 44.43
CA ASP A 69 28.16 0.87 45.02
C ASP A 69 28.48 -0.28 44.03
N ALA A 70 27.48 -0.77 43.30
CA ALA A 70 27.67 -1.79 42.25
C ALA A 70 28.50 -1.28 41.06
N LEU A 71 28.30 -0.03 40.66
CA LEU A 71 29.09 0.62 39.60
C LEU A 71 30.54 0.86 40.06
N GLU A 72 30.75 1.31 41.30
CA GLU A 72 32.11 1.47 41.84
C GLU A 72 32.83 0.13 41.99
N SER A 73 32.15 -0.94 42.42
CA SER A 73 32.76 -2.28 42.47
C SER A 73 33.17 -2.78 41.09
N PHE A 74 32.34 -2.56 40.06
CA PHE A 74 32.65 -2.96 38.69
C PHE A 74 33.84 -2.18 38.11
N ILE A 75 33.89 -0.86 38.35
CA ILE A 75 35.01 0.00 37.93
C ILE A 75 36.31 -0.38 38.68
N GLN A 76 36.23 -0.81 39.93
CA GLN A 76 37.38 -1.33 40.66
C GLN A 76 37.86 -2.68 40.11
N GLU A 77 36.95 -3.58 39.77
CA GLU A 77 37.27 -4.90 39.18
C GLU A 77 37.91 -4.77 37.79
N GLU A 78 37.34 -3.94 36.91
CA GLU A 78 37.92 -3.69 35.57
C GLU A 78 39.32 -3.05 35.68
N ARG A 79 39.52 -2.11 36.62
CA ARG A 79 40.85 -1.54 36.91
C ARG A 79 41.83 -2.54 37.53
N ALA A 80 41.35 -3.59 38.19
CA ALA A 80 42.20 -4.67 38.67
C ALA A 80 42.63 -5.57 37.50
N GLN A 81 41.67 -5.98 36.64
CA GLN A 81 41.95 -6.79 35.45
C GLN A 81 42.93 -6.10 34.49
N ILE A 82 42.76 -4.79 34.21
CA ILE A 82 43.69 -4.03 33.35
C ILE A 82 45.11 -4.00 33.93
N LYS A 83 45.26 -3.86 35.25
CA LYS A 83 46.58 -3.89 35.92
C LYS A 83 47.21 -5.28 35.90
N GLU A 84 46.40 -6.33 35.95
CA GLU A 84 46.86 -7.71 35.88
C GLU A 84 47.30 -8.06 34.44
N GLU A 85 46.51 -7.70 33.43
CA GLU A 85 46.90 -7.83 32.01
C GLU A 85 48.16 -7.00 31.68
N GLU A 86 48.27 -5.76 32.18
CA GLU A 86 49.47 -4.93 31.98
C GLU A 86 50.71 -5.55 32.65
N ARG A 87 50.54 -6.19 33.82
CA ARG A 87 51.60 -6.93 34.50
C ARG A 87 52.02 -8.17 33.71
N GLU A 88 51.07 -8.97 33.20
CA GLU A 88 51.36 -10.11 32.31
C GLU A 88 52.08 -9.65 31.04
N ARG A 89 51.67 -8.52 30.44
CA ARG A 89 52.34 -7.91 29.28
C ARG A 89 53.78 -7.53 29.58
N LEU A 90 54.04 -6.94 30.75
CA LEU A 90 55.41 -6.60 31.19
C LEU A 90 56.25 -7.86 31.43
N GLU A 91 55.68 -8.91 32.01
CA GLU A 91 56.38 -10.20 32.20
C GLU A 91 56.67 -10.90 30.86
N MET A 92 55.72 -10.93 29.92
CA MET A 92 55.94 -11.41 28.55
C MET A 92 57.01 -10.58 27.81
N SER A 93 57.04 -9.25 27.99
CA SER A 93 58.06 -8.39 27.39
C SER A 93 59.48 -8.75 27.88
N ARG A 94 59.62 -9.04 29.18
CA ARG A 94 60.89 -9.47 29.80
C ARG A 94 61.36 -10.83 29.29
N HIS A 95 60.43 -11.76 29.03
CA HIS A 95 60.76 -13.03 28.40
C HIS A 95 61.17 -12.89 26.93
N SER A 96 60.58 -11.94 26.17
CA SER A 96 60.93 -11.73 24.75
C SER A 96 62.38 -11.26 24.52
N LEU A 97 62.93 -10.44 25.43
CA LEU A 97 64.29 -9.90 25.30
C LEU A 97 65.39 -10.96 25.47
N ARG A 98 65.15 -12.02 26.26
CA ARG A 98 66.06 -13.18 26.33
C ARG A 98 66.04 -14.05 25.07
N GLY A 99 64.97 -14.01 24.28
CA GLY A 99 64.87 -14.78 23.02
C GLY A 99 65.60 -14.16 21.84
N ARG A 100 65.78 -12.82 21.81
CA ARG A 100 66.29 -12.11 20.63
C ARG A 100 67.81 -12.16 20.44
N LEU A 101 68.59 -12.46 21.50
CA LEU A 101 70.04 -12.66 21.39
C LEU A 101 70.44 -13.95 20.65
N ARG A 102 69.55 -14.95 20.53
CA ARG A 102 69.85 -16.23 19.88
C ARG A 102 69.73 -16.23 18.35
N ARG A 103 69.24 -15.15 17.73
CA ARG A 103 68.89 -15.12 16.28
C ARG A 103 69.84 -14.26 15.42
N ILE A 104 71.04 -13.96 15.93
CA ILE A 104 72.09 -13.19 15.21
C ILE A 104 73.08 -14.12 14.47
N THR A 105 72.94 -15.45 14.60
CA THR A 105 73.85 -16.44 13.99
C THR A 105 73.09 -17.46 13.11
N GLY A 106 73.33 -17.41 11.79
CA GLY A 106 72.85 -18.36 10.77
C GLY A 106 71.74 -17.78 9.85
N VAL A 107 71.82 -17.56 8.51
CA VAL A 107 72.76 -17.72 7.36
C VAL A 107 72.07 -18.50 6.21
N ASP A 108 71.89 -17.82 5.05
CA ASP A 108 71.73 -18.27 3.63
C ASP A 108 70.62 -19.29 3.23
N SER A 109 70.13 -19.46 1.97
CA SER A 109 70.03 -18.70 0.68
C SER A 109 69.11 -19.52 -0.30
N GLY A 110 68.75 -19.15 -1.55
CA GLY A 110 68.72 -17.87 -2.28
C GLY A 110 68.83 -17.95 -3.84
N VAL A 111 67.78 -17.49 -4.59
CA VAL A 111 67.83 -16.93 -6.00
C VAL A 111 68.02 -17.95 -7.17
N ARG A 112 67.74 -17.71 -8.48
CA ARG A 112 66.59 -17.16 -9.29
C ARG A 112 66.94 -17.20 -10.82
N ASP A 113 66.00 -17.55 -11.72
CA ASP A 113 66.26 -17.68 -13.19
C ASP A 113 65.87 -16.46 -14.08
N SER A 114 66.44 -16.40 -15.31
CA SER A 114 66.45 -15.25 -16.25
C SER A 114 66.27 -15.65 -17.74
N GLU A 115 65.60 -14.77 -18.53
CA GLU A 115 65.69 -14.56 -20.02
C GLU A 115 65.42 -15.76 -21.00
N GLY A 116 64.99 -15.63 -22.27
CA GLY A 116 64.46 -14.50 -23.05
C GLY A 116 64.48 -14.70 -24.61
N THR A 117 63.32 -14.59 -25.29
CA THR A 117 63.13 -14.19 -26.74
C THR A 117 63.40 -15.18 -27.92
N PRO A 118 62.86 -14.98 -29.18
CA PRO A 118 62.16 -16.07 -29.93
C PRO A 118 62.31 -16.17 -31.49
N GLY A 119 61.57 -17.12 -32.12
CA GLY A 119 61.19 -17.15 -33.58
C GLY A 119 61.91 -18.19 -34.46
N ARG A 120 61.43 -18.63 -35.65
CA ARG A 120 60.17 -18.40 -36.41
C ARG A 120 60.02 -19.41 -37.60
N THR A 121 58.85 -20.07 -37.76
CA THR A 121 58.22 -20.69 -39.00
C THR A 121 58.99 -21.62 -39.97
N ARG A 122 58.38 -22.76 -40.36
CA ARG A 122 57.74 -22.96 -41.71
C ARG A 122 57.07 -24.33 -41.97
N ASP A 123 55.82 -24.26 -42.41
CA ASP A 123 55.09 -24.98 -43.49
C ASP A 123 55.34 -26.48 -43.85
N ALA A 124 54.29 -27.28 -43.61
CA ALA A 124 53.57 -28.17 -44.55
C ALA A 124 54.28 -29.30 -45.37
N LEU A 125 53.87 -30.54 -45.09
CA LEU A 125 53.53 -31.68 -45.99
C LEU A 125 52.93 -32.77 -45.06
N ASP A 126 51.62 -33.08 -45.11
CA ASP A 126 50.91 -33.98 -46.03
C ASP A 126 51.04 -35.48 -45.67
N VAL A 127 50.22 -36.33 -46.29
CA VAL A 127 50.00 -37.79 -46.13
C VAL A 127 48.88 -38.17 -45.15
N ALA A 128 47.97 -38.99 -45.67
CA ALA A 128 46.67 -39.30 -45.09
C ALA A 128 46.66 -40.51 -44.13
N SER A 129 45.55 -40.60 -43.39
CA SER A 129 44.86 -41.83 -42.95
C SER A 129 45.66 -42.95 -42.26
N ILE A 130 45.28 -43.24 -41.01
CA ILE A 130 45.04 -44.61 -40.52
C ILE A 130 43.96 -44.53 -39.41
N ASP A 131 43.05 -45.50 -39.44
CA ASP A 131 41.92 -45.67 -38.51
C ASP A 131 42.34 -46.49 -37.26
N LEU A 132 41.38 -46.86 -36.41
CA LEU A 132 41.41 -47.83 -35.28
C LEU A 132 41.53 -47.27 -33.85
N SER A 133 40.51 -47.59 -33.04
CA SER A 133 40.44 -47.54 -31.56
C SER A 133 41.31 -48.63 -30.89
N PRO A 134 41.33 -48.82 -29.54
CA PRO A 134 40.93 -47.99 -28.39
C PRO A 134 42.15 -47.81 -27.41
N PRO A 135 42.06 -47.66 -26.05
CA PRO A 135 41.48 -48.66 -25.13
C PRO A 135 40.66 -48.10 -23.95
N SER A 136 39.80 -48.94 -23.38
CA SER A 136 39.19 -48.71 -22.07
C SER A 136 40.23 -48.70 -20.95
N LYS A 137 40.10 -47.79 -19.98
CA LYS A 137 40.58 -48.03 -18.61
C LYS A 137 39.40 -47.96 -17.64
N LYS A 138 39.02 -49.13 -17.13
CA LYS A 138 38.33 -49.23 -15.84
C LYS A 138 39.22 -48.58 -14.79
N HIS A 139 38.72 -47.59 -14.07
CA HIS A 139 39.26 -47.25 -12.75
C HIS A 139 38.26 -47.66 -11.68
N GLU A 140 38.80 -48.21 -10.59
CA GLU A 140 38.03 -48.96 -9.61
C GLU A 140 37.11 -48.07 -8.76
N ALA A 141 36.05 -48.68 -8.24
CA ALA A 141 35.24 -48.09 -7.20
C ALA A 141 36.08 -47.91 -5.92
N LYS A 142 36.42 -46.67 -5.57
CA LYS A 142 36.88 -46.37 -4.21
C LYS A 142 35.68 -46.32 -3.26
N HIS A 143 35.45 -47.42 -2.55
CA HIS A 143 34.60 -47.44 -1.37
C HIS A 143 35.18 -46.51 -0.30
N GLY A 144 34.41 -45.51 0.11
CA GLY A 144 34.86 -44.55 1.12
C GLY A 144 33.89 -43.40 1.39
N ASP A 145 32.57 -43.63 1.35
CA ASP A 145 31.59 -42.55 1.55
C ASP A 145 30.24 -43.02 2.14
N GLY A 146 30.29 -43.96 3.08
CA GLY A 146 29.09 -44.43 3.78
C GLY A 146 28.52 -43.39 4.75
N GLU A 147 29.40 -42.62 5.40
CA GLU A 147 29.02 -41.75 6.51
C GLU A 147 28.38 -40.43 6.06
N THR A 148 28.87 -39.82 4.98
CA THR A 148 28.28 -38.61 4.38
C THR A 148 26.90 -38.90 3.81
N ARG A 149 26.73 -40.03 3.12
CA ARG A 149 25.47 -40.46 2.52
C ARG A 149 24.41 -40.77 3.57
N GLN A 150 24.80 -41.33 4.71
CA GLN A 150 23.92 -41.53 5.88
C GLN A 150 23.53 -40.19 6.52
N ARG A 151 24.46 -39.25 6.69
CA ARG A 151 24.18 -37.89 7.21
C ARG A 151 23.21 -37.12 6.31
N ILE A 152 23.39 -37.16 4.98
CA ILE A 152 22.49 -36.53 4.01
C ILE A 152 21.08 -37.13 4.08
N ALA A 153 20.96 -38.45 4.20
CA ALA A 153 19.66 -39.13 4.34
C ALA A 153 18.91 -38.73 5.62
N ILE A 154 19.63 -38.59 6.74
CA ILE A 154 19.05 -38.13 8.01
C ILE A 154 18.56 -36.69 7.91
N VAL A 155 19.36 -35.77 7.33
CA VAL A 155 18.95 -34.37 7.13
C VAL A 155 17.73 -34.26 6.21
N ALA A 156 17.70 -35.02 5.11
CA ALA A 156 16.55 -35.06 4.20
C ALA A 156 15.27 -35.57 4.90
N LEU A 157 15.38 -36.57 5.78
CA LEU A 157 14.26 -37.09 6.55
C LEU A 157 13.76 -36.07 7.58
N ILE A 158 14.64 -35.35 8.27
CA ILE A 158 14.27 -34.27 9.20
C ILE A 158 13.52 -33.15 8.45
N ILE A 159 14.00 -32.75 7.27
CA ILE A 159 13.33 -31.74 6.44
C ILE A 159 11.95 -32.24 6.00
N ALA A 160 11.82 -33.49 5.55
CA ALA A 160 10.52 -34.07 5.16
C ALA A 160 9.53 -34.11 6.34
N VAL A 161 9.98 -34.47 7.55
CA VAL A 161 9.16 -34.46 8.77
C VAL A 161 8.73 -33.03 9.13
N LEU A 162 9.63 -32.04 9.04
CA LEU A 162 9.29 -30.63 9.30
C LEU A 162 8.27 -30.07 8.29
N VAL A 163 8.42 -30.40 7.00
CA VAL A 163 7.44 -30.01 5.96
C VAL A 163 6.08 -30.67 6.20
N MET A 164 6.06 -31.95 6.55
CA MET A 164 4.82 -32.66 6.91
C MET A 164 4.16 -32.07 8.17
N ALA A 165 4.94 -31.72 9.20
CA ALA A 165 4.43 -31.09 10.42
C ALA A 165 3.88 -29.68 10.15
N TYR A 166 4.56 -28.88 9.32
CA TYR A 166 4.10 -27.56 8.89
C TYR A 166 2.79 -27.66 8.07
N ALA A 167 2.73 -28.59 7.12
CA ALA A 167 1.52 -28.87 6.35
C ALA A 167 0.36 -29.34 7.24
N ALA A 168 0.62 -30.22 8.20
CA ALA A 168 -0.38 -30.67 9.17
C ALA A 168 -0.91 -29.52 10.03
N MET A 169 -0.03 -28.65 10.56
CA MET A 169 -0.43 -27.47 11.34
C MET A 169 -1.26 -26.47 10.50
N HIS A 170 -0.88 -26.22 9.26
CA HIS A 170 -1.68 -25.39 8.34
C HIS A 170 -3.04 -26.03 8.02
N PHE A 171 -3.08 -27.33 7.78
CA PHE A 171 -4.32 -28.04 7.45
C PHE A 171 -5.27 -28.12 8.66
N THR A 172 -4.76 -28.37 9.87
CA THR A 172 -5.58 -28.34 11.09
C THR A 172 -6.11 -26.94 11.39
N GLY A 173 -5.31 -25.89 11.19
CA GLY A 173 -5.77 -24.50 11.33
C GLY A 173 -6.88 -24.14 10.32
N VAL A 174 -6.78 -24.61 9.07
CA VAL A 174 -7.83 -24.44 8.06
C VAL A 174 -9.09 -25.26 8.38
N CYS A 175 -8.95 -26.47 8.92
CA CYS A 175 -10.09 -27.31 9.33
C CYS A 175 -10.78 -26.81 10.60
N GLN A 176 -10.03 -26.29 11.58
CA GLN A 176 -10.60 -25.64 12.76
C GLN A 176 -11.30 -24.33 12.38
N GLY A 177 -10.66 -23.46 11.59
CA GLY A 177 -11.29 -22.23 11.12
C GLY A 177 -12.55 -22.43 10.27
N ARG A 178 -12.76 -23.63 9.68
CA ARG A 178 -14.03 -24.00 9.05
C ARG A 178 -15.07 -24.47 10.07
N ARG A 179 -14.70 -25.33 11.02
CA ARG A 179 -15.61 -25.70 12.13
C ARG A 179 -16.05 -24.49 12.95
N ASP A 180 -15.12 -23.63 13.33
CA ASP A 180 -15.42 -22.40 14.07
C ASP A 180 -16.31 -21.44 13.25
N GLN A 181 -16.26 -21.49 11.91
CA GLN A 181 -17.19 -20.77 11.03
C GLN A 181 -18.56 -21.43 10.96
N ASP A 182 -18.63 -22.76 10.88
CA ASP A 182 -19.88 -23.53 10.83
C ASP A 182 -20.63 -23.42 12.18
N ASP A 183 -19.94 -23.63 13.31
CA ASP A 183 -20.48 -23.47 14.67
C ASP A 183 -20.91 -22.01 14.95
N ALA A 184 -20.17 -21.02 14.43
CA ALA A 184 -20.58 -19.62 14.51
C ALA A 184 -21.74 -19.27 13.55
N ALA A 185 -21.88 -19.97 12.42
CA ALA A 185 -23.02 -19.80 11.52
C ALA A 185 -24.30 -20.32 12.17
N ASP A 186 -24.27 -21.53 12.74
CA ASP A 186 -25.40 -22.13 13.46
C ASP A 186 -25.82 -21.30 14.68
N ALA A 187 -24.85 -20.81 15.48
CA ALA A 187 -25.14 -19.91 16.61
C ALA A 187 -25.76 -18.57 16.20
N ASN A 188 -25.54 -18.11 14.96
CA ASN A 188 -26.09 -16.86 14.44
C ASN A 188 -27.30 -17.04 13.50
N ALA A 189 -27.68 -18.26 13.13
CA ALA A 189 -28.78 -18.56 12.21
C ALA A 189 -30.15 -18.12 12.76
N GLY A 190 -30.29 -18.01 14.09
CA GLY A 190 -31.47 -17.50 14.79
C GLY A 190 -31.54 -15.97 14.93
N LEU A 191 -30.56 -15.20 14.46
CA LEU A 191 -30.56 -13.74 14.62
C LEU A 191 -31.47 -13.08 13.57
N PRO A 192 -32.52 -12.34 13.96
CA PRO A 192 -33.48 -11.77 13.02
C PRO A 192 -32.87 -10.65 12.17
N ASN A 193 -33.39 -10.49 10.95
CA ASN A 193 -32.94 -9.49 9.99
C ASN A 193 -33.43 -8.08 10.38
N ARG A 194 -32.56 -7.29 11.03
CA ARG A 194 -32.86 -5.93 11.49
C ARG A 194 -32.88 -4.86 10.39
N ALA A 195 -32.63 -5.21 9.13
CA ALA A 195 -32.63 -4.22 8.04
C ALA A 195 -33.96 -3.47 7.91
N ARG A 196 -35.10 -4.15 8.14
CA ARG A 196 -36.42 -3.50 8.16
C ARG A 196 -36.58 -2.54 9.34
N GLU A 197 -36.14 -2.93 10.54
CA GLU A 197 -36.14 -2.06 11.73
C GLU A 197 -35.34 -0.77 11.50
N ILE A 198 -34.16 -0.88 10.87
CA ILE A 198 -33.32 0.28 10.51
C ILE A 198 -34.04 1.16 9.47
N LEU A 199 -34.65 0.57 8.43
CA LEU A 199 -35.37 1.31 7.40
C LEU A 199 -36.60 2.04 7.93
N ASP A 200 -37.37 1.41 8.80
CA ASP A 200 -38.65 1.94 9.30
C ASP A 200 -38.43 2.91 10.47
N GLY A 201 -37.33 2.75 11.21
CA GLY A 201 -36.83 3.73 12.18
C GLY A 201 -36.14 4.95 11.57
N GLY A 202 -36.06 5.06 10.23
CA GLY A 202 -35.42 6.19 9.54
C GLY A 202 -33.89 6.22 9.65
N GLY A 203 -33.25 5.09 9.94
CA GLY A 203 -31.80 4.95 10.01
C GLY A 203 -31.11 4.99 8.64
N PRO A 204 -29.75 5.01 8.62
CA PRO A 204 -28.99 5.13 7.37
C PRO A 204 -29.23 3.95 6.41
N LEU A 205 -29.52 4.26 5.15
CA LEU A 205 -29.82 3.25 4.12
C LEU A 205 -28.67 2.24 3.90
N LEU A 206 -27.42 2.69 4.03
CA LEU A 206 -26.24 1.81 3.91
C LEU A 206 -26.11 0.83 5.08
N ASP A 207 -26.52 1.22 6.29
CA ASP A 207 -26.48 0.33 7.46
C ASP A 207 -27.56 -0.75 7.36
N ALA A 208 -28.73 -0.40 6.84
CA ALA A 208 -29.78 -1.36 6.49
C ALA A 208 -29.34 -2.33 5.37
N HIS A 209 -28.56 -1.85 4.39
CA HIS A 209 -28.03 -2.68 3.30
C HIS A 209 -26.96 -3.65 3.79
N ASP A 210 -26.04 -3.19 4.64
CA ASP A 210 -25.06 -4.03 5.31
C ASP A 210 -25.72 -5.13 6.13
N GLU A 211 -26.73 -4.81 6.95
CA GLU A 211 -27.40 -5.83 7.76
C GLU A 211 -28.25 -6.78 6.91
N ALA A 212 -28.88 -6.32 5.83
CA ALA A 212 -29.58 -7.19 4.90
C ALA A 212 -28.62 -8.17 4.19
N LEU A 213 -27.41 -7.72 3.82
CA LEU A 213 -26.36 -8.57 3.26
C LEU A 213 -25.82 -9.56 4.30
N ARG A 214 -25.61 -9.15 5.55
CA ARG A 214 -25.19 -10.05 6.65
C ARG A 214 -26.26 -11.10 6.93
N ALA A 215 -27.52 -10.70 7.04
CA ALA A 215 -28.65 -11.62 7.24
C ALA A 215 -28.78 -12.64 6.10
N LEU A 216 -28.63 -12.21 4.84
CA LEU A 216 -28.63 -13.12 3.70
C LEU A 216 -27.45 -14.11 3.72
N LYS A 217 -26.26 -13.68 4.13
CA LYS A 217 -25.08 -14.55 4.28
C LYS A 217 -25.22 -15.56 5.43
N ARG A 218 -25.95 -15.22 6.50
CA ARG A 218 -26.28 -16.15 7.60
C ARG A 218 -27.35 -17.16 7.20
N ASN A 219 -28.40 -16.71 6.51
CA ASN A 219 -29.54 -17.55 6.13
C ASN A 219 -30.14 -17.08 4.79
N GLU A 220 -30.09 -17.95 3.78
CA GLU A 220 -30.58 -17.70 2.42
C GLU A 220 -32.11 -17.79 2.24
N SER A 221 -32.88 -17.33 3.24
CA SER A 221 -34.34 -17.34 3.22
C SER A 221 -34.94 -16.45 2.12
N ALA A 222 -36.15 -16.80 1.67
CA ALA A 222 -36.90 -15.98 0.71
C ALA A 222 -37.17 -14.56 1.25
N GLU A 223 -37.39 -14.43 2.56
CA GLU A 223 -37.63 -13.17 3.27
C GLU A 223 -36.39 -12.27 3.31
N ASN A 224 -35.20 -12.83 3.53
CA ASN A 224 -33.94 -12.10 3.44
C ASN A 224 -33.70 -11.63 1.99
N LYS A 225 -34.04 -12.46 1.01
CA LYS A 225 -33.97 -12.12 -0.42
C LYS A 225 -35.00 -11.06 -0.83
N THR A 226 -36.17 -10.95 -0.19
CA THR A 226 -37.11 -9.83 -0.41
C THR A 226 -36.64 -8.56 0.29
N THR A 227 -36.23 -8.64 1.54
CA THR A 227 -35.74 -7.49 2.33
C THR A 227 -34.55 -6.82 1.66
N LEU A 228 -33.57 -7.58 1.18
CA LEU A 228 -32.43 -7.01 0.45
C LEU A 228 -32.85 -6.33 -0.86
N ARG A 229 -33.86 -6.84 -1.58
CA ARG A 229 -34.41 -6.18 -2.78
C ARG A 229 -35.14 -4.88 -2.44
N GLU A 230 -35.89 -4.85 -1.34
CA GLU A 230 -36.55 -3.64 -0.83
C GLU A 230 -35.52 -2.55 -0.46
N VAL A 231 -34.45 -2.92 0.25
CA VAL A 231 -33.36 -2.00 0.63
C VAL A 231 -32.64 -1.46 -0.61
N ARG A 232 -32.25 -2.33 -1.56
CA ARG A 232 -31.64 -1.92 -2.85
C ARG A 232 -32.52 -0.92 -3.59
N LYS A 233 -33.83 -1.17 -3.69
CA LYS A 233 -34.78 -0.26 -4.34
C LYS A 233 -34.84 1.10 -3.65
N LYS A 234 -34.87 1.15 -2.31
CA LYS A 234 -34.81 2.41 -1.53
C LYS A 234 -33.49 3.16 -1.78
N ILE A 235 -32.35 2.47 -1.85
CA ILE A 235 -31.04 3.05 -2.18
C ILE A 235 -31.03 3.66 -3.59
N VAL A 236 -31.48 2.92 -4.60
CA VAL A 236 -31.55 3.42 -5.99
C VAL A 236 -32.43 4.68 -6.09
N GLN A 237 -33.58 4.68 -5.41
CA GLN A 237 -34.51 5.81 -5.39
C GLN A 237 -33.91 7.05 -4.68
N ASP A 238 -33.29 6.87 -3.52
CA ASP A 238 -32.61 7.96 -2.80
C ASP A 238 -31.49 8.57 -3.64
N ILE A 239 -30.63 7.73 -4.23
CA ILE A 239 -29.54 8.14 -5.12
C ILE A 239 -30.06 8.98 -6.28
N LYS A 240 -31.08 8.51 -7.02
CA LYS A 240 -31.66 9.28 -8.14
C LYS A 240 -32.26 10.60 -7.67
N SER A 241 -32.91 10.64 -6.50
CA SER A 241 -33.47 11.86 -5.94
C SER A 241 -32.40 12.92 -5.56
N ARG A 242 -31.23 12.47 -5.06
CA ARG A 242 -30.09 13.33 -4.73
C ARG A 242 -29.32 13.77 -5.98
N MET A 243 -29.18 12.89 -6.98
CA MET A 243 -28.53 13.14 -8.27
C MET A 243 -29.27 14.20 -9.10
N TYR A 244 -30.60 14.07 -9.24
CA TYR A 244 -31.45 14.98 -10.01
C TYR A 244 -32.17 16.03 -9.14
N ALA A 245 -31.59 16.36 -7.99
CA ALA A 245 -32.14 17.36 -7.07
C ALA A 245 -32.40 18.72 -7.76
N LYS A 246 -33.52 19.34 -7.37
CA LYS A 246 -33.96 20.68 -7.78
C LYS A 246 -34.22 21.53 -6.52
N PRO A 247 -33.51 22.66 -6.29
CA PRO A 247 -32.38 23.16 -7.08
C PRO A 247 -31.18 22.20 -7.06
N PHE A 248 -30.28 22.38 -8.02
CA PHE A 248 -29.02 21.63 -8.09
C PHE A 248 -28.16 21.89 -6.84
N ASP A 249 -27.55 20.82 -6.31
CA ASP A 249 -26.58 20.90 -5.22
C ASP A 249 -25.45 19.90 -5.48
N ILE A 250 -24.25 20.44 -5.76
CA ILE A 250 -23.05 19.63 -5.99
C ILE A 250 -22.72 18.72 -4.80
N LYS A 251 -23.02 19.14 -3.55
CA LYS A 251 -22.78 18.33 -2.35
C LYS A 251 -23.63 17.06 -2.35
N LYS A 252 -24.89 17.16 -2.81
CA LYS A 252 -25.78 15.99 -2.97
C LYS A 252 -25.21 15.04 -4.00
N LEU A 253 -24.81 15.54 -5.18
CA LEU A 253 -24.22 14.71 -6.24
C LEU A 253 -22.91 14.03 -5.78
N THR A 254 -22.01 14.74 -5.10
CA THR A 254 -20.77 14.15 -4.55
C THR A 254 -21.05 13.13 -3.45
N SER A 255 -22.01 13.39 -2.55
CA SER A 255 -22.41 12.41 -1.51
C SER A 255 -22.97 11.13 -2.12
N THR A 256 -23.73 11.28 -3.22
CA THR A 256 -24.34 10.17 -3.96
C THR A 256 -23.28 9.22 -4.52
N SER A 257 -22.20 9.75 -5.13
CA SER A 257 -21.08 8.96 -5.64
C SER A 257 -20.36 8.16 -4.54
N ARG A 258 -20.12 8.78 -3.38
CA ARG A 258 -19.54 8.06 -2.23
C ARG A 258 -20.44 6.89 -1.80
N ASP A 259 -21.73 7.15 -1.62
CA ASP A 259 -22.65 6.17 -1.06
C ASP A 259 -22.93 5.01 -2.04
N ILE A 260 -23.07 5.26 -3.35
CA ILE A 260 -23.22 4.19 -4.35
C ILE A 260 -21.95 3.38 -4.54
N THR A 261 -20.76 3.99 -4.41
CA THR A 261 -19.49 3.27 -4.46
C THR A 261 -19.41 2.27 -3.30
N LEU A 262 -19.74 2.71 -2.08
CA LEU A 262 -19.80 1.82 -0.91
C LEU A 262 -20.83 0.69 -1.08
N ALA A 263 -22.02 0.98 -1.62
CA ALA A 263 -23.03 -0.03 -1.87
C ALA A 263 -22.58 -1.06 -2.93
N ALA A 264 -21.98 -0.61 -4.03
CA ALA A 264 -21.52 -1.46 -5.13
C ALA A 264 -20.21 -2.24 -4.82
N GLU A 265 -19.35 -1.74 -3.93
CA GLU A 265 -18.20 -2.49 -3.40
C GLU A 265 -18.63 -3.68 -2.52
N ARG A 266 -19.77 -3.56 -1.83
CA ARG A 266 -20.27 -4.55 -0.87
C ARG A 266 -21.24 -5.57 -1.48
N ASP A 267 -21.86 -5.22 -2.61
CA ASP A 267 -22.95 -5.95 -3.23
C ASP A 267 -22.70 -6.15 -4.73
N THR A 268 -22.60 -7.40 -5.16
CA THR A 268 -22.37 -7.79 -6.57
C THR A 268 -23.59 -7.62 -7.48
N ASN A 269 -24.63 -6.92 -7.01
CA ASN A 269 -25.83 -6.63 -7.78
C ASN A 269 -25.56 -5.72 -8.98
N ALA A 270 -25.98 -6.18 -10.17
CA ALA A 270 -25.75 -5.48 -11.43
C ALA A 270 -26.43 -4.10 -11.53
N GLU A 271 -27.57 -3.88 -10.86
CA GLU A 271 -28.29 -2.59 -10.88
C GLU A 271 -27.50 -1.53 -10.12
N LEU A 272 -26.94 -1.87 -8.94
CA LEU A 272 -26.08 -0.96 -8.17
C LEU A 272 -24.77 -0.65 -8.92
N ILE A 273 -24.17 -1.64 -9.57
CA ILE A 273 -22.95 -1.44 -10.39
C ILE A 273 -23.24 -0.58 -11.63
N ALA A 274 -24.41 -0.72 -12.25
CA ALA A 274 -24.85 0.14 -13.35
C ALA A 274 -25.10 1.57 -12.88
N LEU A 275 -25.80 1.74 -11.76
CA LEU A 275 -26.06 3.05 -11.15
C LEU A 275 -24.78 3.76 -10.71
N MET A 276 -23.77 3.03 -10.21
CA MET A 276 -22.44 3.60 -9.93
C MET A 276 -21.81 4.22 -11.18
N LYS A 277 -21.93 3.56 -12.34
CA LYS A 277 -21.43 4.09 -13.62
C LYS A 277 -22.24 5.32 -14.08
N GLU A 278 -23.56 5.28 -13.96
CA GLU A 278 -24.47 6.40 -14.24
C GLU A 278 -24.09 7.64 -13.41
N VAL A 279 -23.93 7.49 -12.09
CA VAL A 279 -23.53 8.57 -11.16
C VAL A 279 -22.13 9.13 -11.49
N ASN A 280 -21.18 8.27 -11.86
CA ASN A 280 -19.84 8.73 -12.23
C ASN A 280 -19.82 9.46 -13.58
N GLN A 281 -20.65 9.04 -14.54
CA GLN A 281 -20.86 9.76 -15.81
C GLN A 281 -21.57 11.11 -15.57
N GLU A 282 -22.58 11.15 -14.69
CA GLU A 282 -23.27 12.38 -14.26
C GLU A 282 -22.26 13.39 -13.71
N ILE A 283 -21.39 12.98 -12.78
CA ILE A 283 -20.32 13.85 -12.24
C ILE A 283 -19.38 14.36 -13.35
N GLY A 284 -19.05 13.51 -14.34
CA GLY A 284 -18.27 13.90 -15.50
C GLY A 284 -18.85 15.11 -16.24
N TYR A 285 -20.17 15.18 -16.41
CA TYR A 285 -20.82 16.33 -17.04
C TYR A 285 -20.67 17.63 -16.24
N PHE A 286 -20.58 17.58 -14.91
CA PHE A 286 -20.36 18.78 -14.07
C PHE A 286 -18.87 19.15 -13.91
N ALA A 287 -17.96 18.34 -14.42
CA ALA A 287 -16.51 18.58 -14.37
C ALA A 287 -16.07 19.57 -15.47
N PHE A 288 -16.50 20.83 -15.38
CA PHE A 288 -16.03 21.92 -16.26
C PHE A 288 -15.75 23.21 -15.49
N ILE A 289 -14.95 24.08 -16.09
CA ILE A 289 -14.54 25.38 -15.52
C ILE A 289 -14.77 26.46 -16.58
N LEU A 290 -15.46 27.53 -16.21
CA LEU A 290 -15.57 28.75 -17.02
C LEU A 290 -14.22 29.48 -16.98
N THR A 291 -13.48 29.44 -18.08
CA THR A 291 -12.14 30.04 -18.20
C THR A 291 -12.22 31.48 -18.67
N ASP A 292 -13.08 31.77 -19.66
CA ASP A 292 -13.23 33.13 -20.16
C ASP A 292 -14.65 33.56 -20.51
N LEU A 293 -14.87 34.88 -20.50
CA LEU A 293 -16.13 35.57 -20.70
C LEU A 293 -15.88 36.80 -21.57
N ASN A 294 -16.31 36.78 -22.83
CA ASN A 294 -16.31 37.94 -23.70
C ASN A 294 -17.76 38.45 -23.84
N LEU A 295 -18.02 39.58 -23.16
CA LEU A 295 -19.33 40.22 -23.09
C LEU A 295 -19.70 40.99 -24.36
N GLU A 296 -18.73 41.41 -25.17
CA GLU A 296 -18.98 42.13 -26.44
C GLU A 296 -19.56 41.21 -27.52
N ASN A 297 -19.13 39.95 -27.52
CA ASN A 297 -19.54 38.94 -28.50
C ASN A 297 -20.55 37.92 -27.95
N GLU A 298 -20.98 38.08 -26.69
CA GLU A 298 -21.79 37.12 -25.93
C GLU A 298 -21.26 35.68 -26.03
N THR A 299 -19.94 35.51 -25.84
CA THR A 299 -19.27 34.19 -25.87
C THR A 299 -18.65 33.85 -24.52
N ALA A 300 -18.77 32.58 -24.14
CA ALA A 300 -18.10 32.00 -23.00
C ALA A 300 -17.21 30.84 -23.44
N VAL A 301 -16.06 30.68 -22.77
CA VAL A 301 -15.13 29.57 -23.03
C VAL A 301 -15.06 28.69 -21.79
N PHE A 302 -15.28 27.39 -22.00
CA PHE A 302 -15.29 26.39 -20.95
C PHE A 302 -14.19 25.37 -21.16
N ARG A 303 -13.36 25.16 -20.14
CA ARG A 303 -12.47 24.00 -20.07
C ARG A 303 -13.22 22.80 -19.53
N LEU A 304 -13.24 21.72 -20.30
CA LEU A 304 -13.88 20.45 -19.97
C LEU A 304 -12.87 19.50 -19.33
N ASN A 305 -13.22 18.96 -18.16
CA ASN A 305 -12.49 17.89 -17.48
C ASN A 305 -13.34 16.59 -17.44
N ASN A 306 -14.22 16.40 -18.42
CA ASN A 306 -15.07 15.22 -18.54
C ASN A 306 -14.31 14.09 -19.27
N PRO A 307 -14.02 12.94 -18.63
CA PRO A 307 -13.26 11.86 -19.26
C PRO A 307 -14.01 11.15 -20.39
N ALA A 308 -15.32 11.36 -20.53
CA ALA A 308 -16.13 10.81 -21.62
C ALA A 308 -16.03 11.63 -22.93
N LEU A 309 -15.41 12.82 -22.91
CA LEU A 309 -15.30 13.71 -24.05
C LEU A 309 -13.84 13.83 -24.51
N ALA A 310 -13.62 13.84 -25.83
CA ALA A 310 -12.30 14.09 -26.42
C ALA A 310 -11.93 15.59 -26.40
N GLU A 311 -12.93 16.45 -26.50
CA GLU A 311 -12.79 17.91 -26.44
C GLU A 311 -12.46 18.36 -25.00
N LYS A 312 -11.40 19.15 -24.87
CA LYS A 312 -10.93 19.70 -23.58
C LYS A 312 -11.36 21.15 -23.35
N GLU A 313 -11.89 21.79 -24.39
CA GLU A 313 -12.28 23.19 -24.39
C GLU A 313 -13.40 23.40 -25.40
N GLN A 314 -14.46 24.12 -25.00
CA GLN A 314 -15.61 24.43 -25.85
C GLN A 314 -15.98 25.91 -25.69
N GLN A 315 -16.06 26.63 -26.80
CA GLN A 315 -16.64 27.97 -26.86
C GLN A 315 -18.14 27.86 -27.16
N VAL A 316 -18.96 28.66 -26.48
CA VAL A 316 -20.42 28.66 -26.62
C VAL A 316 -20.99 30.08 -26.58
N LYS A 317 -22.12 30.29 -27.25
CA LYS A 317 -22.97 31.49 -27.23
C LYS A 317 -24.30 31.22 -26.54
N VAL A 318 -25.08 32.27 -26.33
CA VAL A 318 -26.48 32.15 -25.91
C VAL A 318 -27.27 31.29 -26.91
N GLY A 319 -27.97 30.27 -26.40
CA GLY A 319 -28.72 29.29 -27.19
C GLY A 319 -27.96 27.99 -27.50
N ASP A 320 -26.63 27.97 -27.43
CA ASP A 320 -25.80 26.79 -27.72
C ASP A 320 -25.90 25.70 -26.63
N MET A 321 -25.40 24.51 -26.96
CA MET A 321 -25.36 23.35 -26.06
C MET A 321 -23.92 23.02 -25.62
N LEU A 322 -23.59 23.34 -24.37
CA LEU A 322 -22.36 22.91 -23.71
C LEU A 322 -22.44 21.39 -23.43
N GLN A 323 -21.42 20.64 -23.87
CA GLN A 323 -21.36 19.16 -23.75
C GLN A 323 -22.61 18.42 -24.27
N GLN A 324 -23.33 19.00 -25.24
CA GLN A 324 -24.63 18.51 -25.75
C GLN A 324 -25.73 18.34 -24.68
N ARG A 325 -25.56 18.95 -23.49
CA ARG A 325 -26.45 18.76 -22.34
C ARG A 325 -26.91 20.06 -21.67
N PHE A 326 -26.04 21.05 -21.54
CA PHE A 326 -26.40 22.29 -20.85
C PHE A 326 -26.67 23.39 -21.88
N ARG A 327 -27.93 23.82 -21.96
CA ARG A 327 -28.34 24.89 -22.86
C ARG A 327 -27.98 26.23 -22.26
N ILE A 328 -27.23 27.07 -22.98
CA ILE A 328 -26.86 28.40 -22.49
C ILE A 328 -28.06 29.33 -22.58
N LEU A 329 -28.46 29.92 -21.45
CA LEU A 329 -29.59 30.85 -21.36
C LEU A 329 -29.12 32.32 -21.42
N THR A 330 -28.12 32.69 -20.61
CA THR A 330 -27.57 34.05 -20.59
C THR A 330 -26.07 34.04 -20.26
N ILE A 331 -25.33 35.00 -20.80
CA ILE A 331 -23.90 35.22 -20.53
C ILE A 331 -23.75 36.64 -19.97
N ASN A 332 -23.40 36.77 -18.69
CA ASN A 332 -23.35 38.03 -17.97
C ASN A 332 -21.97 38.20 -17.30
N GLY A 333 -21.63 39.42 -16.87
CA GLY A 333 -20.39 39.67 -16.10
C GLY A 333 -20.28 38.87 -14.79
N SER A 334 -21.40 38.37 -14.26
CA SER A 334 -21.46 37.50 -13.08
C SER A 334 -21.21 36.01 -13.37
N GLY A 335 -21.15 35.60 -14.64
CA GLY A 335 -21.08 34.20 -15.06
C GLY A 335 -22.11 33.83 -16.14
N VAL A 336 -22.18 32.54 -16.44
CA VAL A 336 -23.08 31.94 -17.44
C VAL A 336 -24.22 31.21 -16.73
N VAL A 337 -25.46 31.53 -17.10
CA VAL A 337 -26.65 30.78 -16.67
C VAL A 337 -27.00 29.76 -17.75
N MET A 338 -27.21 28.51 -17.33
CA MET A 338 -27.52 27.40 -18.24
C MET A 338 -28.58 26.47 -17.66
N GLU A 339 -29.28 25.76 -18.54
CA GLU A 339 -30.35 24.81 -18.22
C GLU A 339 -29.86 23.37 -18.43
N ASP A 340 -30.04 22.48 -17.45
CA ASP A 340 -29.77 21.05 -17.60
C ASP A 340 -30.94 20.39 -18.36
N THR A 341 -30.71 20.03 -19.63
CA THR A 341 -31.74 19.43 -20.49
C THR A 341 -31.94 17.93 -20.24
N HIS A 342 -31.28 17.34 -19.24
CA HIS A 342 -31.46 15.92 -18.92
C HIS A 342 -32.92 15.64 -18.48
N PRO A 343 -33.61 14.60 -19.00
CA PRO A 343 -35.02 14.37 -18.73
C PRO A 343 -35.38 14.28 -17.24
N GLU A 344 -34.59 13.54 -16.44
CA GLU A 344 -34.81 13.44 -14.99
C GLU A 344 -34.48 14.76 -14.26
N ALA A 345 -33.58 15.59 -14.79
CA ALA A 345 -33.24 16.90 -14.24
C ALA A 345 -34.30 17.97 -14.56
N GLY A 346 -35.08 17.78 -15.63
CA GLY A 346 -36.22 18.58 -16.09
C GLY A 346 -36.05 20.08 -15.85
N GLY A 347 -35.14 20.72 -16.59
CA GLY A 347 -35.00 22.17 -16.67
C GLY A 347 -34.39 22.86 -15.45
N ARG A 348 -33.67 22.15 -14.57
CA ARG A 348 -32.97 22.80 -13.45
C ARG A 348 -31.91 23.77 -13.96
N GLN A 349 -31.90 24.98 -13.41
CA GLN A 349 -30.92 26.01 -13.75
C GLN A 349 -29.61 25.82 -12.99
N LEU A 350 -28.52 26.17 -13.65
CA LEU A 350 -27.14 26.10 -13.17
C LEU A 350 -26.45 27.44 -13.46
N ILE A 351 -25.50 27.83 -12.60
CA ILE A 351 -24.73 29.07 -12.77
C ILE A 351 -23.25 28.72 -12.71
N ALA A 352 -22.55 28.90 -13.83
CA ALA A 352 -21.10 28.79 -13.89
C ALA A 352 -20.46 30.16 -13.68
N LYS A 353 -19.59 30.28 -12.69
CA LYS A 353 -18.84 31.52 -12.39
C LYS A 353 -17.39 31.37 -12.83
N LYS A 354 -16.78 32.45 -13.31
CA LYS A 354 -15.34 32.47 -13.65
C LYS A 354 -14.57 32.24 -12.35
N MET A 355 -13.64 31.28 -12.34
CA MET A 355 -12.79 31.09 -11.17
C MET A 355 -11.83 32.28 -11.08
N LEU A 356 -12.06 33.14 -10.09
CA LEU A 356 -11.03 34.08 -9.67
C LEU A 356 -9.83 33.28 -9.14
N PRO A 357 -8.59 33.69 -9.42
CA PRO A 357 -7.45 33.10 -8.72
C PRO A 357 -7.67 33.29 -7.22
N ALA A 358 -7.35 32.27 -6.44
CA ALA A 358 -7.21 32.43 -5.00
C ALA A 358 -5.98 33.31 -4.77
N GLU A 359 -6.19 34.62 -4.69
CA GLU A 359 -5.20 35.54 -4.13
C GLU A 359 -4.83 35.00 -2.75
N ALA A 360 -3.53 34.88 -2.51
CA ALA A 360 -3.01 34.30 -1.28
C ALA A 360 -3.31 35.25 -0.11
N TYR A 361 -4.34 34.89 0.66
CA TYR A 361 -4.59 35.40 2.02
C TYR A 361 -3.72 34.66 3.03
#